data_AF-A0A7S2CA16-F1
#
_entry.id   AF-A0A7S2CA16-F1
#
_cell.length_a   1.000
_cell.length_b   1.000
_cell.length_c   1.000
_cell.angle_alpha   90.00
_cell.angle_beta   90.00
_cell.angle_gamma   90.00
#
_symmetry.space_group_name_H-M   'P 1'
#
loop_
_entity.id
_entity.type
_entity.pdbx_description
1 polymer ?
#
loop_
_entity_poly.entity_id
_entity_poly.type
_entity_poly.pdbx_seq_one_letter_code
_entity_poly.pdbx_strand_id
1 'polypeptide(L)'
;GPDATTTTAPPVFCEAREVWVMFVVQPGERNVADQRLLEYRLTNLPDRDTTHVLRATLKEIRDRAVVKTELASHGSPVPVLSMDGHEISVVYFRAGYTPDDYPTESEWEARALVEGSFSIKCPCLPYQLAGTKKVQQALADPGQLERFVKDPAE
;
A
#
# COMPACT_ATOMS: atom_id res chain seq x y z
N GLY A 1 17.90 -26.81 -43.77
CA GLY A 1 16.81 -25.94 -43.28
C GLY A 1 17.22 -25.45 -41.91
N PRO A 2 17.13 -24.15 -41.62
CA PRO A 2 17.62 -23.60 -40.37
C PRO A 2 16.67 -23.94 -39.22
N ASP A 3 17.27 -24.35 -38.11
CA ASP A 3 16.64 -24.70 -36.85
C ASP A 3 16.33 -23.40 -36.08
N ALA A 4 15.04 -23.09 -35.91
CA ALA A 4 14.58 -21.88 -35.25
C ALA A 4 14.61 -22.08 -33.73
N THR A 5 15.78 -21.85 -33.13
CA THR A 5 15.89 -21.60 -31.69
C THR A 5 15.14 -20.31 -31.37
N THR A 6 13.91 -20.47 -30.89
CA THR A 6 13.12 -19.35 -30.36
C THR A 6 13.73 -18.99 -29.01
N THR A 7 14.71 -18.09 -29.04
CA THR A 7 15.15 -17.35 -27.86
C THR A 7 13.97 -16.55 -27.35
N THR A 8 13.29 -17.07 -26.33
CA THR A 8 12.36 -16.28 -25.52
C THR A 8 13.15 -15.12 -24.95
N ALA A 9 12.83 -13.91 -25.41
CA ALA A 9 13.36 -12.70 -24.80
C ALA A 9 13.08 -12.76 -23.28
N PRO A 10 14.05 -12.41 -22.42
CA PRO A 10 13.77 -12.29 -21.00
C PRO A 10 12.59 -11.33 -20.83
N PRO A 11 11.75 -11.51 -19.80
CA PRO A 11 10.74 -10.51 -19.48
C PRO A 11 11.46 -9.16 -19.41
N VAL A 12 10.87 -8.16 -20.06
CA VAL A 12 11.35 -6.79 -19.99
C VAL A 12 11.20 -6.35 -18.54
N PHE A 13 12.21 -6.66 -17.72
CA PHE A 13 12.41 -6.00 -16.45
C PHE A 13 12.66 -4.55 -16.84
N CYS A 14 11.61 -3.74 -16.70
CA CYS A 14 11.71 -2.29 -16.67
C CYS A 14 12.88 -1.96 -15.74
N GLU A 15 13.85 -1.17 -16.22
CA GLU A 15 15.03 -0.75 -15.46
C GLU A 15 14.64 -0.45 -14.00
N ALA A 16 15.49 -0.90 -13.07
CA ALA A 16 15.25 -0.89 -11.63
C ALA A 16 14.58 0.41 -11.14
N ARG A 17 13.25 0.42 -11.10
CA ARG A 17 12.47 1.51 -10.52
C ARG A 17 12.65 1.39 -9.02
N GLU A 18 13.13 2.47 -8.39
CA GLU A 18 13.14 2.57 -6.94
C GLU A 18 11.72 2.32 -6.41
N VAL A 19 11.59 1.39 -5.46
CA VAL A 19 10.34 1.06 -4.80
C VAL A 19 10.36 1.71 -3.42
N TRP A 20 9.41 2.62 -3.18
CA TRP A 20 9.27 3.25 -1.87
C TRP A 20 8.03 2.75 -1.14
N VAL A 21 8.25 2.21 0.06
CA VAL A 21 7.20 1.76 0.97
C VAL A 21 7.07 2.78 2.10
N MET A 22 5.93 3.47 2.16
CA MET A 22 5.65 4.43 3.21
C MET A 22 4.90 3.76 4.37
N PHE A 23 5.51 3.76 5.55
CA PHE A 23 4.90 3.31 6.80
C PHE A 23 4.18 4.49 7.46
N VAL A 24 2.86 4.40 7.57
CA VAL A 24 2.06 5.40 8.30
C VAL A 24 2.08 5.04 9.78
N VAL A 25 2.64 5.89 10.63
CA VAL A 25 2.91 5.59 12.05
C VAL A 25 2.29 6.63 12.98
N GLN A 26 2.09 6.27 14.25
CA GLN A 26 1.59 7.21 15.26
C GLN A 26 2.68 8.21 15.67
N PRO A 27 2.31 9.46 16.03
CA PRO A 27 3.26 10.41 16.60
C PRO A 27 3.94 9.86 17.86
N GLY A 28 5.27 9.84 17.89
CA GLY A 28 6.02 9.36 19.05
C GLY A 28 6.02 7.82 19.24
N GLU A 29 5.63 7.05 18.23
CA GLU A 29 5.65 5.57 18.25
C GLU A 29 7.04 5.03 18.63
N ARG A 30 7.10 4.27 19.73
CA ARG A 30 8.32 3.62 20.24
C ARG A 30 8.37 2.12 19.95
N ASN A 31 7.28 1.53 19.46
CA ASN A 31 7.20 0.12 19.06
C ASN A 31 7.85 -0.11 17.68
N VAL A 32 9.07 0.38 17.54
CA VAL A 32 9.89 0.30 16.33
C VAL A 32 10.42 -1.13 16.13
N ALA A 33 10.41 -1.98 17.16
CA ALA A 33 10.97 -3.33 17.11
C ALA A 33 10.21 -4.29 16.18
N ASP A 34 8.87 -4.32 16.26
CA ASP A 34 8.04 -5.15 15.39
C ASP A 34 8.04 -4.64 13.92
N GLN A 35 8.06 -3.32 13.74
CA GLN A 35 8.13 -2.69 12.42
C GLN A 35 9.51 -2.89 11.76
N ARG A 36 10.59 -2.87 12.56
CA ARG A 36 11.96 -3.15 12.10
C ARG A 36 12.16 -4.55 11.56
N LEU A 37 11.36 -5.53 11.96
CA LEU A 37 11.48 -6.88 11.40
C LEU A 37 11.00 -6.92 9.94
N LEU A 38 9.97 -6.14 9.60
CA LEU A 38 9.53 -5.96 8.22
C LEU A 38 10.55 -5.15 7.43
N GLU A 39 11.05 -4.05 8.01
CA GLU A 39 12.13 -3.26 7.39
C GLU A 39 13.38 -4.13 7.15
N TYR A 40 13.82 -4.91 8.14
CA TYR A 40 14.95 -5.84 8.02
C TYR A 40 14.72 -6.90 6.96
N ARG A 41 13.50 -7.45 6.85
CA ARG A 41 13.19 -8.39 5.78
C ARG A 41 13.26 -7.74 4.40
N LEU A 42 12.80 -6.50 4.26
CA LEU A 42 12.95 -5.72 3.02
C LEU A 42 14.44 -5.47 2.71
N THR A 43 15.26 -5.15 3.72
CA THR A 43 16.72 -4.97 3.57
C THR A 43 17.46 -6.27 3.23
N ASN A 44 16.87 -7.44 3.48
CA ASN A 44 17.45 -8.74 3.12
C ASN A 44 16.90 -9.33 1.82
N LEU A 45 16.03 -8.59 1.11
CA LEU A 45 15.59 -9.02 -0.21
C LEU A 45 16.75 -8.93 -1.23
N PRO A 46 16.70 -9.72 -2.31
CA PRO A 46 17.62 -9.58 -3.43
C PRO A 46 17.66 -8.15 -3.97
N ASP A 47 16.52 -7.46 -3.97
CA ASP A 47 16.31 -6.10 -4.50
C ASP A 47 16.44 -5.01 -3.41
N ARG A 48 17.17 -5.27 -2.33
CA ARG A 48 17.33 -4.32 -1.20
C ARG A 48 17.91 -2.97 -1.61
N ASP A 49 18.72 -2.95 -2.68
CA ASP A 49 19.41 -1.73 -3.12
C ASP A 49 18.45 -0.77 -3.84
N THR A 50 17.25 -1.25 -4.20
CA THR A 50 16.20 -0.48 -4.91
C THR A 50 14.91 -0.37 -4.09
N THR A 51 14.85 -0.97 -2.90
CA THR A 51 13.68 -0.94 -2.02
C THR A 51 13.95 -0.06 -0.80
N HIS A 52 13.17 1.01 -0.66
CA HIS A 52 13.35 2.02 0.38
C HIS A 52 12.11 2.12 1.26
N VAL A 53 12.33 2.45 2.53
CA VAL A 53 11.26 2.65 3.51
C VAL A 53 11.27 4.10 4.00
N LEU A 54 10.12 4.74 3.95
CA LEU A 54 9.88 6.05 4.55
C LEU A 54 8.86 5.89 5.69
N ARG A 55 9.06 6.60 6.79
CA ARG A 55 8.13 6.61 7.92
C ARG A 55 7.53 8.01 8.05
N ALA A 56 6.21 8.09 8.13
CA ALA A 56 5.51 9.36 8.26
C ALA A 56 4.24 9.20 9.09
N THR A 57 3.91 10.22 9.85
CA THR A 57 2.60 10.40 10.46
C THR A 57 1.60 10.91 9.42
N LEU A 58 0.29 10.76 9.67
CA LEU A 58 -0.74 11.34 8.80
C LEU A 58 -0.58 12.85 8.65
N LYS A 59 -0.18 13.55 9.72
CA LYS A 59 0.13 14.98 9.68
C LYS A 59 1.29 15.30 8.73
N GLU A 60 2.41 14.60 8.83
CA GLU A 60 3.56 14.81 7.94
C GLU A 60 3.24 14.48 6.48
N ILE A 61 2.40 13.47 6.24
CA ILE A 61 1.89 13.18 4.89
C ILE A 61 1.09 14.37 4.38
N ARG A 62 0.21 14.95 5.20
CA ARG A 62 -0.54 16.13 4.78
C ARG A 62 0.36 17.30 4.39
N ASP A 63 1.40 17.52 5.19
CA ASP A 63 2.27 18.68 5.06
C ASP A 63 3.28 18.56 3.90
N ARG A 64 3.71 17.34 3.56
CA ARG A 64 4.84 17.12 2.63
C ARG A 64 4.50 16.28 1.40
N ALA A 65 3.44 15.48 1.43
CA ALA A 65 3.08 14.65 0.29
C ALA A 65 2.30 15.45 -0.76
N VAL A 66 2.56 15.12 -2.02
CA VAL A 66 1.91 15.71 -3.19
C VAL A 66 1.37 14.59 -4.07
N VAL A 67 0.26 14.84 -4.75
CA VAL A 67 -0.26 13.94 -5.78
C VAL A 67 -0.07 14.59 -7.13
N LYS A 68 0.57 13.87 -8.06
CA LYS A 68 0.78 14.30 -9.43
C LYS A 68 0.05 13.35 -10.37
N THR A 69 -0.43 13.87 -11.50
CA THR A 69 -1.00 13.02 -12.54
C THR A 69 0.11 12.55 -13.47
N GLU A 70 0.31 11.24 -13.56
CA GLU A 70 1.28 10.62 -14.47
C GLU A 70 0.60 9.60 -15.38
N LEU A 71 1.28 9.16 -16.45
CA LEU A 71 0.74 8.17 -17.36
C LEU A 71 1.18 6.76 -16.92
N ALA A 72 0.20 5.89 -16.65
CA ALA A 72 0.45 4.47 -16.46
C ALA A 72 0.98 3.82 -17.74
N SER A 73 1.50 2.60 -17.65
CA SER A 73 2.07 1.86 -18.80
C SER A 73 1.09 1.64 -19.95
N HIS A 74 -0.22 1.64 -19.69
CA HIS A 74 -1.27 1.57 -20.70
C HIS A 74 -1.75 2.94 -21.20
N GLY A 75 -1.04 4.02 -20.88
CA GLY A 75 -1.28 5.38 -21.37
C GLY A 75 -2.41 6.14 -20.69
N SER A 76 -2.99 5.64 -19.59
CA SER A 76 -4.03 6.39 -18.87
C SER A 76 -3.44 7.23 -17.73
N PRO A 77 -4.02 8.40 -17.44
CA PRO A 77 -3.59 9.23 -16.32
C PRO A 77 -3.93 8.56 -14.98
N VAL A 78 -2.98 8.58 -14.04
CA VAL A 78 -3.12 8.05 -12.69
C VAL A 78 -2.59 9.05 -11.65
N PRO A 79 -3.23 9.15 -10.46
CA PRO A 79 -2.78 10.02 -9.38
C PRO A 79 -1.62 9.38 -8.60
N VAL A 80 -0.39 9.74 -8.92
CA VAL A 80 0.82 9.24 -8.26
C VAL A 80 1.09 10.02 -6.98
N LEU A 81 1.15 9.32 -5.85
CA LEU A 81 1.57 9.89 -4.57
C LEU A 81 3.09 10.02 -4.53
N SER A 82 3.57 11.22 -4.18
CA SER A 82 4.99 11.46 -3.96
C SER A 82 5.22 12.21 -2.66
N MET A 83 6.30 11.87 -1.97
CA MET A 83 6.73 12.52 -0.74
C MET A 83 8.25 12.69 -0.75
N ASP A 84 8.73 13.90 -0.43
CA ASP A 84 10.15 14.26 -0.47
C ASP A 84 10.83 13.98 -1.83
N GLY A 85 10.07 13.99 -2.93
CA GLY A 85 10.57 13.73 -4.28
C GLY A 85 10.55 12.26 -4.73
N HIS A 86 10.13 11.34 -3.86
CA HIS A 86 10.04 9.91 -4.16
C HIS A 86 8.60 9.51 -4.47
N GLU A 87 8.38 8.67 -5.49
CA GLU A 87 7.08 8.06 -5.78
C GLU A 87 6.82 6.95 -4.76
N ILE A 88 5.67 6.99 -4.10
CA ILE A 88 5.30 6.00 -3.09
C ILE A 88 4.52 4.86 -3.75
N SER A 89 5.13 3.67 -3.80
CA SER A 89 4.53 2.48 -4.41
C SER A 89 3.51 1.82 -3.48
N VAL A 90 3.83 1.72 -2.19
CA VAL A 90 3.00 1.05 -1.18
C VAL A 90 2.88 1.93 0.06
N VAL A 91 1.66 2.07 0.57
CA VAL A 91 1.38 2.71 1.86
C VAL A 91 0.91 1.65 2.85
N TYR A 92 1.73 1.40 3.86
CA TYR A 92 1.49 0.42 4.90
C TYR A 92 1.06 1.12 6.19
N PHE A 93 -0.20 0.93 6.59
CA PHE A 93 -0.77 1.58 7.76
C PHE A 93 -0.40 0.84 9.04
N ARG A 94 0.31 1.52 9.93
CA ARG A 94 0.53 1.15 11.33
C ARG A 94 -0.13 2.15 12.30
N ALA A 95 -0.91 3.08 11.76
CA ALA A 95 -1.74 4.06 12.45
C ALA A 95 -3.02 4.30 11.61
N GLY A 96 -3.95 5.10 12.14
CA GLY A 96 -5.21 5.41 11.45
C GLY A 96 -6.30 4.36 11.66
N TYR A 97 -6.20 3.58 12.75
CA TYR A 97 -7.14 2.52 13.14
C TYR A 97 -8.11 2.97 14.24
N THR A 98 -7.79 4.06 14.94
CA THR A 98 -8.58 4.60 16.03
C THR A 98 -8.90 6.08 15.79
N PRO A 99 -9.96 6.63 16.39
CA PRO A 99 -10.26 8.06 16.30
C PRO A 99 -9.12 8.95 16.80
N ASP A 100 -8.34 8.48 17.79
CA ASP A 100 -7.21 9.23 18.36
C ASP A 100 -6.08 9.45 17.34
N ASP A 101 -6.03 8.67 16.27
CA ASP A 101 -5.11 8.86 15.14
C ASP A 101 -5.50 10.04 14.24
N TYR A 102 -6.71 10.60 14.42
CA TYR A 102 -7.26 11.70 13.62
C TYR A 102 -7.67 12.88 14.52
N PRO A 103 -6.72 13.53 15.22
CA PRO A 103 -7.02 14.62 16.13
C PRO A 103 -7.52 15.89 15.42
N THR A 104 -7.22 16.05 14.12
CA THR A 104 -7.64 17.19 13.31
C THR A 104 -8.08 16.77 11.91
N GLU A 105 -8.64 17.70 11.13
CA GLU A 105 -8.99 17.46 9.72
C GLU A 105 -7.77 17.14 8.84
N SER A 106 -6.57 17.59 9.22
CA SER A 106 -5.35 17.33 8.45
C SER A 106 -5.07 15.84 8.29
N GLU A 107 -5.33 15.03 9.32
CA GLU A 107 -5.14 13.58 9.25
C GLU A 107 -6.21 12.90 8.37
N TRP A 108 -7.44 13.41 8.37
CA TRP A 108 -8.49 12.97 7.47
C TRP A 108 -8.17 13.29 6.01
N GLU A 109 -7.72 14.52 5.74
CA GLU A 109 -7.26 14.95 4.42
C GLU A 109 -6.08 14.11 3.92
N ALA A 110 -5.10 13.80 4.79
CA ALA A 110 -3.99 12.91 4.45
C ALA A 110 -4.49 11.51 4.09
N ARG A 111 -5.43 10.95 4.88
CA ARG A 111 -5.98 9.62 4.60
C ARG A 111 -6.74 9.60 3.28
N ALA A 112 -7.52 10.62 2.98
CA ALA A 112 -8.23 10.75 1.71
C ALA A 112 -7.25 10.89 0.53
N LEU A 113 -6.20 11.69 0.68
CA LEU A 113 -5.14 11.88 -0.32
C LEU A 113 -4.43 10.56 -0.64
N VAL A 114 -4.07 9.78 0.40
CA VAL A 114 -3.48 8.45 0.23
C VAL A 114 -4.46 7.49 -0.45
N GLU A 115 -5.70 7.41 0.01
CA GLU A 115 -6.67 6.46 -0.53
C GLU A 115 -6.98 6.75 -2.01
N GLY A 116 -7.08 8.02 -2.39
CA GLY A 116 -7.29 8.48 -3.76
C GLY A 116 -6.09 8.36 -4.69
N SER A 117 -4.91 8.02 -4.16
CA SER A 117 -3.70 7.80 -4.96
C SER A 117 -3.65 6.40 -5.58
N PHE A 118 -2.76 6.25 -6.56
CA PHE A 118 -2.49 4.99 -7.26
C PHE A 118 -1.61 4.03 -6.45
N SER A 119 -1.04 4.46 -5.32
CA SER A 119 -0.30 3.59 -4.43
C SER A 119 -1.15 2.40 -3.96
N ILE A 120 -0.51 1.27 -3.68
CA ILE A 120 -1.17 0.13 -3.04
C ILE A 120 -1.32 0.45 -1.55
N LYS A 121 -2.53 0.32 -0.99
CA LYS A 121 -2.79 0.55 0.44
C LYS A 121 -2.88 -0.78 1.18
N CYS A 122 -2.24 -0.86 2.34
CA CYS A 122 -2.28 -2.02 3.22
C CYS A 122 -2.62 -1.61 4.66
N PRO A 123 -3.89 -1.75 5.07
CA PRO A 123 -5.08 -2.00 4.26
C PRO A 123 -5.57 -0.77 3.47
N CYS A 124 -6.28 -0.98 2.36
CA CYS A 124 -7.16 0.04 1.78
C CYS A 124 -8.43 0.21 2.63
N LEU A 125 -9.16 1.31 2.42
CA LEU A 125 -10.32 1.64 3.26
C LEU A 125 -11.41 0.55 3.28
N PRO A 126 -11.80 -0.08 2.15
CA PRO A 126 -12.75 -1.20 2.17
C PRO A 126 -12.26 -2.38 3.01
N TYR A 127 -10.95 -2.68 2.95
CA TYR A 127 -10.36 -3.80 3.69
C TYR A 127 -10.33 -3.51 5.21
N GLN A 128 -10.05 -2.26 5.60
CA GLN A 128 -10.15 -1.82 6.99
C GLN A 128 -11.60 -1.97 7.52
N LEU A 129 -12.60 -1.59 6.72
CA LEU A 129 -14.02 -1.71 7.09
C LEU A 129 -14.49 -3.18 7.15
N ALA A 130 -14.00 -4.02 6.24
CA ALA A 130 -14.31 -5.45 6.23
C ALA A 130 -13.84 -6.15 7.52
N GLY A 131 -12.78 -5.66 8.16
CA GLY A 131 -12.27 -6.18 9.44
C GLY A 131 -13.09 -5.78 10.67
N THR A 132 -14.17 -5.02 10.52
CA THR A 132 -14.97 -4.57 11.68
C THR A 132 -15.77 -5.70 12.32
N LYS A 133 -15.99 -5.60 13.64
CA LYS A 133 -16.83 -6.55 14.40
C LYS A 133 -18.25 -6.65 13.84
N LYS A 134 -18.78 -5.59 13.25
CA LYS A 134 -20.11 -5.61 12.64
C LYS A 134 -20.14 -6.46 11.37
N VAL A 135 -19.11 -6.35 10.51
CA VAL A 135 -18.98 -7.24 9.34
C VAL A 135 -18.78 -8.68 9.80
N GLN A 136 -17.97 -8.93 10.82
CA GLN A 136 -17.81 -10.27 11.40
C GLN A 136 -19.15 -10.85 11.88
N GLN A 137 -19.98 -10.07 12.59
CA GLN A 137 -21.30 -10.52 13.02
C GLN A 137 -22.21 -10.80 11.81
N ALA A 138 -22.24 -9.90 10.83
CA ALA A 138 -23.09 -10.04 9.66
C ALA A 138 -22.73 -11.28 8.82
N LEU A 139 -21.44 -11.59 8.69
CA LEU A 139 -20.99 -12.81 7.99
C LEU A 139 -21.35 -14.11 8.73
N ALA A 140 -21.68 -14.03 10.03
CA ALA A 140 -22.12 -15.18 10.81
C ALA A 140 -23.62 -15.47 10.69
N ASP A 141 -24.40 -14.57 10.06
CA ASP A 141 -25.81 -14.81 9.82
C ASP A 141 -25.99 -15.87 8.71
N PRO A 142 -26.98 -16.80 8.83
CA PRO A 142 -27.17 -17.87 7.85
C PRO A 142 -27.32 -17.33 6.42
N GLY A 143 -26.59 -17.93 5.45
CA GLY A 143 -26.65 -17.55 4.04
C GLY A 143 -25.84 -16.33 3.66
N GLN A 144 -25.15 -15.64 4.59
CA GLN A 144 -24.34 -14.45 4.27
C GLN A 144 -22.94 -14.80 3.76
N LEU A 145 -22.31 -15.83 4.31
CA LEU A 145 -20.95 -16.23 3.93
C LEU A 145 -20.91 -16.82 2.52
N GLU A 146 -21.93 -17.61 2.17
CA GLU A 146 -22.11 -18.32 0.90
C GLU A 146 -22.22 -17.38 -0.30
N ARG A 147 -22.51 -16.10 -0.05
CA ARG A 147 -22.52 -15.04 -1.08
C ARG A 147 -21.10 -14.69 -1.56
N PHE A 148 -20.08 -14.97 -0.75
CA PHE A 148 -18.69 -14.58 -1.00
C PHE A 148 -17.77 -15.79 -1.18
N VAL A 149 -18.06 -16.90 -0.51
CA VAL A 149 -17.27 -18.14 -0.58
C VAL A 149 -18.17 -19.26 -1.05
N LYS A 150 -17.88 -19.80 -2.23
CA LYS A 150 -18.51 -21.04 -2.72
C LYS A 150 -17.71 -22.23 -2.23
N ASP A 151 -18.41 -23.33 -1.98
CA ASP A 151 -17.73 -24.57 -1.66
C ASP A 151 -16.91 -25.04 -2.88
N PRO A 152 -15.66 -25.51 -2.73
CA PRO A 152 -14.85 -25.97 -3.85
C PRO A 152 -15.43 -27.16 -4.62
N ALA A 153 -16.50 -27.78 -4.12
CA ALA A 153 -17.17 -28.93 -4.70
C ALA A 153 -18.36 -28.58 -5.62
N GLU A 154 -18.64 -27.30 -5.86
CA GLU A 154 -19.53 -26.77 -6.91
C GLU A 154 -18.77 -25.91 -7.93
#